data_AF-A0AAW0R2H5-F1
#
_entry.id   AF-A0AAW0R2H5-F1
#
_cell.length_a   1.000
_cell.length_b   1.000
_cell.length_c   1.000
_cell.angle_alpha   90.00
_cell.angle_beta   90.00
_cell.angle_gamma   90.00
#
_symmetry.space_group_name_H-M   'P 1'
#
loop_
_entity.id
_entity.type
_entity.pdbx_description
1 polymer ?
#
loop_
_entity_poly.entity_id
_entity_poly.type
_entity_poly.pdbx_seq_one_letter_code
_entity_poly.pdbx_strand_id
1 'polypeptide(L)'
;MLKTLLEHLVEKPDLYQDEMAVYLFDEFDALVATSCISRALAAAGWSRKVARRIAKERNADLRDHYLHKLSSFPQFHRDRRHQILPAYSQDGVELVRIYPGFTDSIIFEDYIEQLLQHCGRWPAPKSVLVMDNASIHHPDQISQLCEEAGVKLLLSPSILSGP
;
A
#
# COMPACT_ATOMS: atom_id res chain seq x y z
N MET A 1 -0.45 18.78 -26.72
CA MET A 1 -1.55 17.99 -26.11
C MET A 1 -1.14 16.56 -25.81
N LEU A 2 -1.15 15.59 -26.75
CA LEU A 2 -0.81 14.18 -26.41
C LEU A 2 0.62 14.03 -25.87
N LYS A 3 1.63 14.62 -26.52
CA LYS A 3 3.02 14.58 -26.04
C LYS A 3 3.17 15.12 -24.61
N THR A 4 2.54 16.25 -24.32
CA THR A 4 2.54 16.88 -22.99
C THR A 4 1.83 16.02 -21.95
N LEU A 5 0.71 15.38 -22.33
CA LEU A 5 0.04 14.39 -21.47
C LEU A 5 0.97 13.20 -21.18
N LEU A 6 1.70 12.69 -22.18
CA LEU A 6 2.66 11.60 -21.97
C LEU A 6 3.81 12.01 -21.05
N GLU A 7 4.36 13.22 -21.21
CA GLU A 7 5.38 13.78 -20.32
C GLU A 7 4.84 13.93 -18.89
N HIS A 8 3.59 14.40 -18.72
CA HIS A 8 2.94 14.51 -17.43
C HIS A 8 2.74 13.13 -16.76
N LEU A 9 2.41 12.11 -17.54
CA LEU A 9 2.26 10.73 -17.08
C LEU A 9 3.59 10.04 -16.72
N VAL A 10 4.74 10.56 -17.15
CA VAL A 10 6.05 10.10 -16.65
C VAL A 10 6.23 10.52 -15.19
N GLU A 11 5.82 11.74 -14.83
CA GLU A 11 5.90 12.27 -13.46
C GLU A 11 4.78 11.74 -12.56
N LYS A 12 3.56 11.59 -13.09
CA LYS A 12 2.37 11.12 -12.37
C LYS A 12 1.73 9.92 -13.09
N PRO A 13 2.33 8.72 -12.96
CA PRO A 13 1.90 7.53 -13.69
C PRO A 13 0.52 6.99 -13.27
N ASP A 14 -0.01 7.42 -12.14
CA ASP A 14 -1.20 6.90 -11.47
C ASP A 14 -2.48 7.70 -11.73
N LEU A 15 -2.44 8.70 -12.62
CA LEU A 15 -3.61 9.52 -12.96
C LEU A 15 -4.74 8.68 -13.57
N TYR A 16 -5.96 8.92 -13.11
CA TYR A 16 -7.18 8.40 -13.71
C TYR A 16 -7.53 9.18 -15.01
N GLN A 17 -8.33 8.57 -15.90
CA GLN A 17 -8.62 9.16 -17.22
C GLN A 17 -9.44 10.45 -17.14
N ASP A 18 -10.26 10.60 -16.10
CA ASP A 18 -10.98 11.84 -15.77
C ASP A 18 -10.01 12.91 -15.27
N GLU A 19 -9.03 12.57 -14.42
CA GLU A 19 -7.98 13.51 -14.02
C GLU A 19 -7.12 13.95 -15.22
N MET A 20 -6.84 13.06 -16.16
CA MET A 20 -6.21 13.41 -17.44
C MET A 20 -7.08 14.36 -18.26
N ALA A 21 -8.40 14.20 -18.26
CA ALA A 21 -9.32 15.09 -18.95
C ALA A 21 -9.34 16.49 -18.31
N VAL A 22 -9.32 16.56 -16.98
CA VAL A 22 -9.18 17.81 -16.23
C VAL A 22 -7.85 18.49 -16.56
N TYR A 23 -6.74 17.76 -16.53
CA TYR A 23 -5.43 18.29 -16.90
C TYR A 23 -5.40 18.87 -18.33
N LEU A 24 -6.01 18.17 -19.29
CA LEU A 24 -6.09 18.65 -20.68
C LEU A 24 -6.98 19.89 -20.82
N PHE A 25 -8.04 19.99 -20.01
CA PHE A 25 -8.87 21.18 -19.94
C PHE A 25 -8.11 22.35 -19.33
N ASP A 26 -7.44 22.16 -18.20
CA ASP A 26 -6.72 23.23 -17.51
C ASP A 26 -5.52 23.76 -18.33
N GLU A 27 -4.77 22.86 -18.99
CA GLU A 27 -3.56 23.24 -19.72
C GLU A 27 -3.84 23.72 -21.16
N PHE A 28 -4.87 23.18 -21.82
CA PHE A 28 -5.12 23.41 -23.25
C PHE A 28 -6.53 23.93 -23.58
N ASP A 29 -7.37 24.19 -22.57
CA ASP A 29 -8.81 24.53 -22.72
C ASP A 29 -9.57 23.48 -23.56
N ALA A 30 -9.11 22.22 -23.47
CA ALA A 30 -9.58 21.13 -24.30
C ALA A 30 -10.49 20.17 -23.50
N LEU A 31 -11.80 20.27 -23.72
CA LEU A 31 -12.79 19.30 -23.22
C LEU A 31 -12.67 17.99 -23.99
N VAL A 32 -11.99 17.00 -23.41
CA VAL A 32 -11.77 15.69 -24.03
C VAL A 32 -12.49 14.59 -23.27
N ALA A 33 -13.28 13.78 -23.97
CA ALA A 33 -13.89 12.58 -23.39
C ALA A 33 -12.82 11.53 -23.02
N THR A 34 -13.03 10.81 -21.92
CA THR A 34 -12.12 9.75 -21.44
C THR A 34 -11.85 8.66 -22.51
N SER A 35 -12.84 8.36 -23.36
CA SER A 35 -12.71 7.42 -24.48
C SER A 35 -11.71 7.89 -25.55
N CYS A 36 -11.55 9.20 -25.76
CA CYS A 36 -10.56 9.78 -26.65
C CYS A 36 -9.15 9.64 -26.07
N ILE A 37 -9.00 9.87 -24.76
CA ILE A 37 -7.73 9.68 -24.03
C ILE A 37 -7.30 8.21 -24.10
N SER A 38 -8.21 7.28 -23.82
CA SER A 38 -7.95 5.84 -23.91
C SER A 38 -7.45 5.43 -25.30
N ARG A 39 -8.10 5.91 -26.37
CA ARG A 39 -7.69 5.63 -27.76
C ARG A 39 -6.35 6.27 -28.11
N ALA A 40 -6.11 7.51 -27.68
CA ALA A 40 -4.87 8.22 -27.96
C ALA A 40 -3.66 7.55 -27.27
N LEU A 41 -3.82 7.14 -26.01
CA LEU A 41 -2.79 6.39 -25.28
C LEU A 41 -2.53 5.03 -25.95
N ALA A 42 -3.58 4.29 -26.32
CA ALA A 42 -3.43 3.01 -27.02
C ALA A 42 -2.71 3.18 -28.37
N ALA A 43 -3.05 4.20 -29.15
CA ALA A 43 -2.40 4.52 -30.42
C ALA A 43 -0.92 4.93 -30.24
N ALA A 44 -0.57 5.55 -29.11
CA ALA A 44 0.79 5.90 -28.75
C ALA A 44 1.60 4.74 -28.14
N GLY A 45 1.03 3.53 -28.07
CA GLY A 45 1.68 2.37 -27.44
C GLY A 45 1.72 2.42 -25.90
N TRP A 46 1.01 3.37 -25.28
CA TRP A 46 0.90 3.51 -23.84
C TRP A 46 -0.20 2.60 -23.29
N SER A 47 0.21 1.45 -22.75
CA SER A 47 -0.69 0.54 -22.03
C SER A 47 -0.75 0.88 -20.54
N ARG A 48 -1.95 0.78 -19.95
CA ARG A 48 -2.20 0.93 -18.49
C ARG A 48 -1.30 0.08 -17.58
N LYS A 49 -0.58 -0.90 -18.13
CA LYS A 49 0.23 -1.86 -17.37
C LYS A 49 1.59 -1.33 -16.91
N VAL A 50 2.06 -0.19 -17.43
CA VAL A 50 3.47 0.25 -17.31
C VAL A 50 3.70 1.37 -16.28
N ALA A 51 2.65 2.08 -15.87
CA ALA A 51 2.79 3.26 -15.05
C ALA A 51 2.60 2.88 -13.56
N ARG A 52 3.71 2.59 -12.86
CA ARG A 52 3.71 2.31 -11.42
C ARG A 52 4.71 3.22 -10.73
N ARG A 53 4.29 3.90 -9.66
CA ARG A 53 5.23 4.54 -8.74
C ARG A 53 6.12 3.44 -8.14
N ILE A 54 7.42 3.47 -8.43
CA ILE A 54 8.38 2.53 -7.84
C ILE A 54 8.62 3.01 -6.40
N ALA A 55 8.30 2.18 -5.41
CA ALA A 55 8.61 2.45 -4.01
C ALA A 55 10.13 2.60 -3.81
N LYS A 56 10.55 3.48 -2.88
CA LYS A 56 11.96 3.75 -2.55
C LYS A 56 12.75 2.50 -2.10
N GLU A 57 12.07 1.39 -1.81
CA GLU A 57 12.64 0.12 -1.35
C GLU A 57 13.46 -0.66 -2.41
N ARG A 58 13.69 -0.11 -3.62
CA ARG A 58 14.78 -0.59 -4.51
C ARG A 58 16.16 -0.03 -4.12
N ASN A 59 16.34 0.40 -2.88
CA ASN A 59 17.66 0.72 -2.35
C ASN A 59 18.46 -0.58 -2.16
N ALA A 60 19.60 -0.69 -2.86
CA ALA A 60 20.46 -1.86 -2.79
C ALA A 60 20.94 -2.14 -1.35
N ASP A 61 21.19 -1.09 -0.56
CA ASP A 61 21.66 -1.20 0.83
C ASP A 61 20.54 -1.69 1.76
N LEU A 62 19.30 -1.21 1.57
CA LEU A 62 18.14 -1.73 2.32
C LEU A 62 17.86 -3.18 1.95
N ARG A 63 18.05 -3.54 0.67
CA ARG A 63 17.93 -4.93 0.20
C ARG A 63 19.02 -5.81 0.81
N ASP A 64 20.25 -5.31 0.90
CA ASP A 64 21.37 -6.06 1.47
C ASP A 64 21.20 -6.24 2.98
N HIS A 65 20.77 -5.20 3.69
CA HIS A 65 20.37 -5.28 5.10
C HIS A 65 19.23 -6.30 5.32
N TYR A 66 18.22 -6.29 4.46
CA TYR A 66 17.13 -7.26 4.49
C TYR A 66 17.62 -8.69 4.24
N LEU A 67 18.52 -8.91 3.26
CA LEU A 67 19.11 -10.22 2.98
C LEU A 67 19.99 -10.72 4.14
N HIS A 68 20.77 -9.83 4.76
CA HIS A 68 21.52 -10.15 5.98
C HIS A 68 20.57 -10.56 7.12
N LYS A 69 19.48 -9.82 7.34
CA LYS A 69 18.46 -10.19 8.33
C LYS A 69 17.80 -11.53 7.98
N LEU A 70 17.52 -11.79 6.70
CA LEU A 70 16.97 -13.07 6.24
C LEU A 70 17.92 -14.25 6.46
N SER A 71 19.24 -14.05 6.37
CA SER A 71 20.23 -15.10 6.63
C SER A 71 20.18 -15.67 8.05
N SER A 72 19.63 -14.91 9.00
CA SER A 72 19.45 -15.34 10.39
C SER A 72 18.22 -16.23 10.62
N PHE A 73 17.34 -16.35 9.63
CA PHE A 73 16.17 -17.23 9.72
C PHE A 73 16.51 -18.63 9.20
N PRO A 74 16.03 -19.70 9.87
CA PRO A 74 16.23 -21.06 9.41
C PRO A 74 15.65 -21.27 8.01
N GLN A 75 16.29 -22.12 7.21
CA GLN A 75 15.82 -22.47 5.87
C GLN A 75 14.33 -22.89 5.94
N PHE A 76 13.49 -22.22 5.14
CA PHE A 76 12.08 -22.56 5.04
C PHE A 76 11.94 -23.97 4.47
N HIS A 77 11.64 -24.95 5.34
CA HIS A 77 11.34 -26.30 4.92
C HIS A 77 9.98 -26.32 4.21
N ARG A 78 9.90 -27.00 3.05
CA ARG A 78 8.68 -27.09 2.22
C ARG A 78 7.46 -27.62 2.98
N ASP A 79 7.68 -28.39 4.05
CA ASP A 79 6.61 -29.03 4.83
C ASP A 79 6.09 -28.17 5.99
N ARG A 80 6.62 -26.94 6.18
CA ARG A 80 6.17 -26.03 7.24
C ARG A 80 5.60 -24.74 6.67
N ARG A 81 4.31 -24.50 6.94
CA ARG A 81 3.66 -23.22 6.69
C ARG A 81 4.15 -22.18 7.69
N HIS A 82 4.61 -21.05 7.18
CA HIS A 82 4.96 -19.88 7.96
C HIS A 82 3.99 -18.75 7.60
N GLN A 83 3.57 -18.00 8.61
CA GLN A 83 2.80 -16.77 8.46
C GLN A 83 3.76 -15.59 8.57
N ILE A 84 3.38 -14.51 7.88
CA ILE A 84 4.09 -13.24 7.93
C ILE A 84 3.05 -12.16 8.24
N LEU A 85 3.31 -11.36 9.27
CA LEU A 85 2.58 -10.13 9.56
C LEU A 85 3.51 -8.95 9.31
N PRO A 86 3.42 -8.30 8.13
CA PRO A 86 4.19 -7.11 7.81
C PRO A 86 3.35 -5.83 8.03
N ALA A 87 3.99 -4.80 8.55
CA ALA A 87 3.51 -3.42 8.53
C ALA A 87 4.54 -2.54 7.84
N TYR A 88 4.07 -1.68 6.94
CA TYR A 88 4.91 -0.82 6.14
C TYR A 88 4.27 0.56 6.00
N SER A 89 5.11 1.58 5.86
CA SER A 89 4.73 2.95 5.55
C SER A 89 5.31 3.35 4.19
N GLN A 90 5.15 4.63 3.81
CA GLN A 90 5.81 5.17 2.61
C GLN A 90 7.35 5.21 2.73
N ASP A 91 7.89 5.12 3.95
CA ASP A 91 9.32 5.12 4.22
C ASP A 91 9.91 3.70 4.29
N GLY A 92 9.06 2.67 4.30
CA GLY A 92 9.42 1.27 4.23
C GLY A 92 8.79 0.41 5.32
N VAL A 93 9.38 -0.76 5.55
CA VAL A 93 8.93 -1.73 6.57
C VAL A 93 9.12 -1.20 8.00
N GLU A 94 8.04 -1.15 8.77
CA GLU A 94 8.04 -0.73 10.18
C GLU A 94 8.23 -1.91 11.13
N LEU A 95 7.49 -3.00 10.90
CA LEU A 95 7.53 -4.20 11.72
C LEU A 95 7.25 -5.42 10.86
N VAL A 96 7.96 -6.52 11.12
CA VAL A 96 7.67 -7.83 10.50
C VAL A 96 7.76 -8.89 11.57
N ARG A 97 6.71 -9.71 11.65
CA ARG A 97 6.72 -10.96 12.41
C ARG A 97 6.61 -12.15 11.48
N ILE A 98 7.46 -13.16 11.68
CA ILE A 98 7.45 -14.42 10.93
C ILE A 98 7.37 -15.56 11.94
N TYR A 99 6.38 -16.44 11.80
CA TYR A 99 6.15 -17.55 12.74
C TYR A 99 5.49 -18.75 12.05
N PRO A 100 5.70 -19.98 12.54
CA PRO A 100 5.03 -21.16 12.00
C PRO A 100 3.54 -21.20 12.43
N GLY A 101 2.68 -21.81 11.61
CA GLY A 101 1.28 -22.09 11.98
C GLY A 101 0.25 -21.15 11.34
N PHE A 102 -0.70 -20.68 12.16
CA PHE A 102 -1.82 -19.82 11.73
C PHE A 102 -1.89 -18.56 12.60
N THR A 103 -2.50 -17.50 12.07
CA THR A 103 -2.80 -16.29 12.83
C THR A 103 -4.15 -16.45 13.51
N ASP A 104 -4.17 -16.38 14.83
CA ASP A 104 -5.38 -16.17 15.61
C ASP A 104 -5.45 -14.71 16.09
N SER A 105 -6.53 -14.37 16.79
CA SER A 105 -6.72 -13.01 17.27
C SER A 105 -5.71 -12.60 18.33
N ILE A 106 -5.28 -13.51 19.20
CA ILE A 106 -4.31 -13.23 20.27
C ILE A 106 -2.96 -12.84 19.66
N ILE A 107 -2.47 -13.63 18.68
CA ILE A 107 -1.23 -13.34 17.97
C ILE A 107 -1.31 -12.01 17.22
N PHE A 108 -2.49 -11.71 16.65
CA PHE A 108 -2.72 -10.47 15.92
C PHE A 108 -2.78 -9.25 16.84
N GLU A 109 -3.50 -9.32 17.96
CA GLU A 109 -3.58 -8.26 18.97
C GLU A 109 -2.20 -7.92 19.54
N ASP A 110 -1.43 -8.93 19.96
CA ASP A 110 -0.05 -8.73 20.44
C ASP A 110 0.86 -8.13 19.34
N TYR A 111 0.64 -8.48 18.07
CA TYR A 111 1.34 -7.84 16.97
C TYR A 111 0.97 -6.35 16.81
N ILE A 112 -0.32 -6.01 16.95
CA ILE A 112 -0.78 -4.62 16.89
C ILE A 112 -0.22 -3.79 18.05
N GLU A 113 -0.23 -4.32 19.27
CA GLU A 113 0.36 -3.64 20.44
C GLU A 113 1.84 -3.29 20.21
N GLN A 114 2.60 -4.22 19.62
CA GLN A 114 4.00 -3.98 19.28
C GLN A 114 4.15 -2.98 18.14
N LEU A 115 3.29 -3.05 17.12
CA LEU A 115 3.31 -2.11 16.00
C LEU A 115 3.04 -0.67 16.45
N LEU A 116 2.06 -0.47 17.35
CA LEU A 116 1.65 0.85 17.81
C LEU A 116 2.77 1.60 18.56
N GLN A 117 3.76 0.90 19.12
CA GLN A 117 4.96 1.52 19.73
C GLN A 117 5.84 2.25 18.71
N HIS A 118 5.70 1.91 17.42
CA HIS A 118 6.40 2.54 16.31
C HIS A 118 5.58 3.63 15.61
N CYS A 119 4.32 3.84 16.04
CA CYS A 119 3.42 4.81 15.45
C CYS A 119 3.48 6.17 16.16
N GLY A 120 3.22 7.24 15.40
CA GLY A 120 3.01 8.58 15.96
C GLY A 120 1.56 8.80 16.39
N ARG A 121 1.33 9.75 17.30
CA ARG A 121 -0.03 10.23 17.61
C ARG A 121 -0.55 11.12 16.49
N TRP A 122 -1.80 10.97 16.07
CA TRP A 122 -2.38 11.79 14.99
C TRP A 122 -2.37 13.28 15.35
N PRO A 123 -1.92 14.19 14.45
CA PRO A 123 -1.58 14.01 13.03
C PRO A 123 -0.08 13.88 12.71
N ALA A 124 0.74 13.36 13.63
CA ALA A 124 2.18 13.16 13.40
C ALA A 124 2.45 12.14 12.27
N PRO A 125 3.69 12.04 11.76
CA PRO A 125 4.06 10.96 10.84
C PRO A 125 3.72 9.57 11.41
N LYS A 126 3.35 8.63 10.53
CA LYS A 126 3.02 7.23 10.88
C LYS A 126 1.90 7.09 11.93
N SER A 127 0.91 7.98 11.89
CA SER A 127 -0.20 8.02 12.86
C SER A 127 -1.54 7.50 12.37
N VAL A 128 -1.56 6.84 11.21
CA VAL A 128 -2.76 6.21 10.63
C VAL A 128 -2.43 4.77 10.31
N LEU A 129 -3.16 3.86 10.94
CA LEU A 129 -3.09 2.44 10.66
C LEU A 129 -4.19 2.08 9.66
N VAL A 130 -3.80 1.51 8.53
CA VAL A 130 -4.72 1.04 7.48
C VAL A 130 -4.64 -0.48 7.42
N MET A 131 -5.78 -1.17 7.55
CA MET A 131 -5.85 -2.63 7.43
C MET A 131 -7.14 -3.08 6.73
N ASP A 132 -7.17 -4.32 6.24
CA ASP A 132 -8.38 -4.92 5.69
C ASP A 132 -9.38 -5.29 6.80
N ASN A 133 -10.67 -5.28 6.46
CA ASN A 133 -11.75 -5.62 7.40
C ASN A 133 -11.93 -7.14 7.51
N ALA A 134 -10.88 -7.84 7.94
CA ALA A 134 -10.92 -9.29 8.14
C ALA A 134 -11.63 -9.64 9.47
N SER A 135 -12.40 -10.73 9.47
CA SER A 135 -13.16 -11.18 10.64
C SER A 135 -12.28 -11.55 11.85
N ILE A 136 -10.99 -11.83 11.64
CA ILE A 136 -10.03 -12.15 12.70
C ILE A 136 -9.52 -10.91 13.46
N HIS A 137 -9.82 -9.70 12.98
CA HIS A 137 -9.25 -8.46 13.52
C HIS A 137 -10.02 -7.88 14.72
N HIS A 138 -11.05 -8.55 15.25
CA HIS A 138 -11.89 -8.08 16.38
C HIS A 138 -11.93 -6.55 16.48
N PRO A 139 -12.57 -5.87 15.51
CA PRO A 139 -12.31 -4.47 15.22
C PRO A 139 -12.51 -3.54 16.41
N ASP A 140 -13.38 -3.90 17.35
CA ASP A 140 -13.61 -3.16 18.59
C ASP A 140 -12.34 -3.08 19.47
N GLN A 141 -11.64 -4.21 19.66
CA GLN A 141 -10.43 -4.26 20.49
C GLN A 141 -9.25 -3.54 19.82
N ILE A 142 -9.10 -3.72 18.51
CA ILE A 142 -8.05 -3.03 17.74
C ILE A 142 -8.31 -1.52 17.68
N SER A 143 -9.57 -1.10 17.57
CA SER A 143 -9.95 0.31 17.64
C SER A 143 -9.55 0.90 18.99
N GLN A 144 -9.83 0.20 20.10
CA GLN A 144 -9.44 0.64 21.44
C GLN A 144 -7.92 0.80 21.57
N LEU A 145 -7.13 -0.20 21.15
CA LEU A 145 -5.67 -0.13 21.17
C LEU A 145 -5.15 1.08 20.38
N CYS A 146 -5.70 1.31 19.19
CA CYS A 146 -5.33 2.47 18.36
C CYS A 146 -5.69 3.80 19.03
N GLU A 147 -6.88 3.92 19.62
CA GLU A 147 -7.33 5.11 20.34
C GLU A 147 -6.43 5.45 21.52
N GLU A 148 -6.07 4.46 22.34
CA GLU A 148 -5.16 4.61 23.48
C GLU A 148 -3.76 5.08 23.03
N ALA A 149 -3.26 4.55 21.91
CA ALA A 149 -2.01 4.97 21.28
C ALA A 149 -2.12 6.34 20.58
N GLY A 150 -3.33 6.89 20.39
CA GLY A 150 -3.58 8.11 19.63
C GLY A 150 -3.40 7.94 18.11
N VAL A 151 -3.51 6.71 17.61
CA VAL A 151 -3.39 6.34 16.20
C VAL A 151 -4.78 6.23 15.59
N LYS A 152 -4.98 6.77 14.38
CA LYS A 152 -6.26 6.59 13.67
C LYS A 152 -6.31 5.23 12.98
N LEU A 153 -7.37 4.48 13.21
CA LEU A 153 -7.65 3.24 12.49
C LEU A 153 -8.52 3.51 11.25
N LEU A 154 -8.11 3.02 10.08
CA LEU A 154 -8.90 3.00 8.86
C LEU A 154 -9.02 1.56 8.35
N LEU A 155 -10.25 1.06 8.27
CA LEU A 155 -10.53 -0.25 7.71
C LEU A 155 -10.91 -0.10 6.23
N SER A 156 -10.37 -0.97 5.38
CA SER A 156 -10.82 -1.01 3.98
C SER A 156 -12.32 -1.33 3.93
N PRO A 157 -13.10 -0.73 3.03
CA PRO A 157 -14.49 -1.13 2.82
C PRO A 157 -14.53 -2.63 2.57
N SER A 158 -15.41 -3.36 3.25
CA SER A 158 -15.66 -4.75 2.94
C SER A 158 -16.01 -4.82 1.46
N ILE A 159 -15.22 -5.53 0.65
CA ILE A 159 -15.73 -6.05 -0.61
C ILE A 159 -16.76 -7.09 -0.17
N LEU A 160 -17.99 -6.63 0.08
CA LEU A 160 -19.13 -7.50 0.12
C LEU A 160 -19.09 -8.22 -1.22
N SER A 161 -18.83 -9.52 -1.15
CA SER A 161 -19.15 -10.49 -2.16
C SER A 161 -20.49 -10.08 -2.76
N GLY A 162 -20.45 -9.49 -3.96
CA GLY A 162 -21.65 -9.30 -4.75
C GLY A 162 -22.23 -10.68 -5.08
N PRO A 163 -23.55 -10.77 -5.28
CA PRO A 163 -24.26 -12.03 -5.49
C PRO A 163 -23.71 -12.86 -6.66
#